data_AF-A0AAJ6CUD3-F1
#
_entry.id   AF-A0AAJ6CUD3-F1
#
_cell.length_a   1.000
_cell.length_b   1.000
_cell.length_c   1.000
_cell.angle_alpha   90.00
_cell.angle_beta   90.00
_cell.angle_gamma   90.00
#
_symmetry.space_group_name_H-M   'P 1'
#
loop_
_entity.id
_entity.type
_entity.pdbx_description
1 polymer ?
#
loop_
_entity_poly.entity_id
_entity_poly.type
_entity_poly.pdbx_seq_one_letter_code
_entity_poly.pdbx_strand_id
1 'polypeptide(L)'
;MPFIYTPSLYGFAGALIFLILALISFNAEEWMNTATWGLLGAAYLLKHIPKLIVFRMLNLVATALLAIGLVLFLIQYLPDLSS
;
A
#
# COMPACT_ATOMS: atom_id res chain seq x y z
N MET A 1 -19.08 -5.57 22.22
CA MET A 1 -19.76 -4.66 21.26
C MET A 1 -19.23 -5.00 19.88
N PRO A 2 -20.04 -5.21 18.83
CA PRO A 2 -19.48 -5.42 17.51
C PRO A 2 -18.95 -4.05 17.06
N PHE A 3 -17.67 -3.81 17.35
CA PHE A 3 -16.94 -2.67 16.87
C PHE A 3 -16.90 -2.76 15.35
N ILE A 4 -17.87 -2.12 14.69
CA ILE A 4 -17.73 -1.71 13.30
C ILE A 4 -16.59 -0.69 13.35
N TYR A 5 -15.37 -1.19 13.19
CA TYR A 5 -14.19 -0.35 13.04
C TYR A 5 -14.49 0.53 11.83
N THR A 6 -14.77 1.81 12.09
CA THR A 6 -14.97 2.77 11.01
C THR A 6 -13.70 2.76 10.17
N PRO A 7 -13.79 2.50 8.86
CA PRO A 7 -12.62 2.52 8.00
C PRO A 7 -11.95 3.88 8.18
N SER A 8 -10.66 3.90 8.55
CA SER A 8 -9.99 5.17 8.81
C SER A 8 -9.91 5.93 7.49
N LEU A 9 -10.50 7.12 7.45
CA LEU A 9 -10.44 8.01 6.28
C LEU A 9 -8.98 8.25 5.84
N TYR A 10 -8.06 8.34 6.81
CA TYR A 10 -6.63 8.49 6.59
C TYR A 10 -5.98 7.30 5.87
N GLY A 11 -6.40 6.08 6.19
CA GLY A 11 -5.91 4.87 5.52
C GLY A 11 -6.37 4.77 4.06
N PHE A 12 -7.61 5.19 3.78
CA PHE A 12 -8.10 5.32 2.41
C PHE A 12 -7.39 6.44 1.64
N ALA A 13 -7.18 7.60 2.27
CA ALA A 13 -6.43 8.71 1.68
C ALA A 13 -4.99 8.30 1.33
N GLY A 14 -4.32 7.54 2.20
CA GLY A 14 -2.98 7.01 1.93
C GLY A 14 -2.94 6.05 0.73
N ALA A 15 -3.92 5.14 0.62
CA ALA A 15 -4.02 4.25 -0.54
C ALA A 15 -4.25 5.04 -1.85
N LEU A 16 -5.01 6.13 -1.77
CA LEU A 16 -5.29 7.01 -2.90
C LEU A 16 -4.03 7.73 -3.40
N ILE A 17 -3.19 8.20 -2.48
CA ILE A 17 -1.89 8.81 -2.81
C ILE A 17 -0.98 7.80 -3.53
N PHE A 18 -0.90 6.57 -3.03
CA PHE A 18 -0.11 5.52 -3.69
C PHE A 18 -0.68 5.12 -5.05
N LEU A 19 -1.99 5.12 -5.21
CA LEU A 19 -2.63 4.86 -6.49
C LEU A 19 -2.34 5.97 -7.52
N ILE A 20 -2.34 7.23 -7.08
CA ILE A 20 -1.95 8.37 -7.93
C ILE A 20 -0.49 8.25 -8.35
N LEU A 21 0.42 7.93 -7.42
CA LEU A 21 1.84 7.72 -7.72
C LEU A 21 2.05 6.55 -8.70
N ALA A 22 1.31 5.45 -8.53
CA ALA A 22 1.37 4.32 -9.44
C ALA A 22 0.92 4.69 -10.86
N LEU A 23 -0.15 5.49 -11.00
CA LEU A 23 -0.65 6.00 -12.28
C LEU A 23 0.35 6.94 -12.95
N ILE A 24 0.98 7.84 -12.18
CA ILE A 24 2.03 8.73 -12.69
C ILE A 24 3.22 7.92 -13.21
N SER A 25 3.71 6.95 -12.43
CA SER A 25 4.81 6.07 -12.85
C SER A 25 4.44 5.17 -14.03
N PHE A 26 3.18 4.73 -14.12
CA PHE A 26 2.69 3.95 -15.27
C PHE A 26 2.72 4.77 -16.56
N ASN A 27 2.31 6.04 -16.47
CA ASN A 27 2.37 6.97 -17.59
C ASN A 27 3.81 7.34 -17.99
N ALA A 28 4.76 7.24 -17.06
CA ALA A 28 6.18 7.45 -17.30
C ALA A 28 6.92 6.20 -17.82
N GLU A 29 6.20 5.08 -18.09
CA GLU A 29 6.78 3.77 -18.44
C GLU A 29 7.78 3.21 -17.40
N GLU A 30 7.72 3.70 -16.15
CA GLU A 30 8.56 3.24 -15.05
C GLU A 30 7.92 2.04 -14.35
N TRP A 31 7.94 0.89 -15.02
CA TRP A 31 7.29 -0.35 -14.57
C TRP A 31 7.60 -0.75 -13.11
N MET A 32 8.84 -0.54 -12.67
CA MET A 32 9.26 -0.85 -11.31
C MET A 32 8.62 0.11 -10.29
N ASN A 33 8.54 1.40 -10.60
CA ASN A 33 7.89 2.39 -9.73
C ASN A 33 6.38 2.16 -9.70
N THR A 34 5.75 1.83 -10.84
CA THR A 34 4.34 1.42 -10.89
C THR A 34 4.07 0.22 -9.99
N ALA A 35 4.93 -0.81 -10.04
CA ALA A 35 4.80 -1.99 -9.20
C ALA A 35 4.93 -1.63 -7.71
N THR A 36 5.94 -0.83 -7.34
CA THR A 36 6.17 -0.39 -5.95
C THR A 36 4.97 0.39 -5.40
N TRP A 37 4.51 1.42 -6.12
CA TRP A 37 3.38 2.24 -5.67
C TRP A 37 2.06 1.49 -5.71
N GLY A 38 1.83 0.66 -6.73
CA GLY A 38 0.62 -0.17 -6.84
C GLY A 38 0.51 -1.19 -5.71
N LEU A 39 1.62 -1.83 -5.35
CA LEU A 39 1.68 -2.84 -4.29
C LEU A 39 1.50 -2.19 -2.91
N LEU A 40 2.11 -1.02 -2.67
CA LEU A 40 1.87 -0.22 -1.46
C LEU A 40 0.41 0.25 -1.34
N GLY A 41 -0.18 0.74 -2.43
CA GLY A 41 -1.57 1.18 -2.47
C GLY A 41 -2.56 0.05 -2.20
N ALA A 42 -2.39 -1.10 -2.85
CA ALA A 42 -3.20 -2.29 -2.61
C ALA A 42 -3.08 -2.79 -1.16
N ALA A 43 -1.86 -2.81 -0.61
CA ALA A 43 -1.60 -3.21 0.77
C ALA A 43 -2.29 -2.28 1.78
N TYR A 44 -2.24 -0.96 1.54
CA TYR A 44 -2.88 0.03 2.40
C TYR A 44 -4.40 -0.07 2.37
N LEU A 45 -5.00 -0.32 1.19
CA LEU A 45 -6.42 -0.61 1.02
C LEU A 45 -6.82 -1.86 1.80
N LEU A 46 -6.12 -2.97 1.59
CA LEU A 46 -6.38 -4.24 2.27
C LEU A 46 -6.29 -4.13 3.80
N LYS A 47 -5.41 -3.26 4.31
CA LYS A 47 -5.24 -3.03 5.76
C LYS A 47 -6.41 -2.27 6.39
N HIS A 48 -7.07 -1.37 5.65
CA HIS A 48 -8.07 -0.44 6.17
C HIS A 48 -9.53 -0.76 5.76
N ILE A 49 -9.75 -1.84 4.99
CA ILE A 49 -11.09 -2.37 4.74
C ILE A 49 -11.74 -2.82 6.07
N PRO A 50 -13.03 -2.49 6.30
CA PRO A 50 -13.75 -2.90 7.51
C PRO A 50 -13.83 -4.44 7.57
N LYS A 51 -13.24 -5.02 8.62
CA LYS A 51 -13.05 -6.47 8.75
C LYS A 51 -14.29 -7.11 9.35
N LEU A 52 -14.98 -7.94 8.59
CA LEU A 52 -15.84 -8.99 9.15
C LEU A 52 -14.97 -10.06 9.83
N ILE A 53 -15.52 -10.77 10.82
CA ILE A 53 -14.83 -11.71 11.75
C ILE A 53 -13.90 -12.75 11.06
N VAL A 54 -14.08 -13.01 9.76
CA VAL A 54 -13.31 -13.97 8.95
C VAL A 54 -12.00 -13.38 8.37
N PHE A 55 -11.80 -12.05 8.41
CA PHE A 55 -10.72 -11.35 7.69
C PHE A 55 -9.38 -11.18 8.45
N ARG A 56 -9.15 -11.89 9.56
CA ARG A 56 -7.89 -11.78 10.33
C ARG A 56 -6.65 -12.19 9.50
N MET A 57 -6.81 -13.20 8.63
CA MET A 57 -5.77 -13.63 7.67
C MET A 57 -5.45 -12.54 6.63
N LEU A 58 -6.47 -11.80 6.16
CA LEU A 58 -6.27 -10.71 5.19
C LEU A 58 -5.39 -9.59 5.75
N ASN A 59 -5.43 -9.38 7.06
CA ASN A 59 -4.57 -8.40 7.71
C ASN A 59 -3.08 -8.83 7.71
N LEU A 60 -2.79 -10.12 7.86
CA LEU A 60 -1.43 -10.65 7.73
C LEU A 60 -0.92 -10.51 6.29
N VAL A 61 -1.77 -10.79 5.31
CA VAL A 61 -1.45 -10.60 3.88
C VAL A 61 -1.20 -9.13 3.57
N ALA A 62 -2.05 -8.21 4.05
CA ALA A 62 -1.85 -6.78 3.90
C ALA A 62 -0.54 -6.29 4.54
N THR A 63 -0.18 -6.87 5.69
CA THR A 63 1.07 -6.54 6.40
C THR A 63 2.28 -7.06 5.63
N ALA A 64 2.21 -8.28 5.09
CA ALA A 64 3.26 -8.85 4.24
C ALA A 64 3.45 -8.03 2.95
N LEU A 65 2.36 -7.65 2.28
CA LEU A 65 2.39 -6.78 1.10
C LEU A 65 3.01 -5.41 1.42
N LEU A 66 2.65 -4.80 2.56
CA LEU A 66 3.28 -3.56 3.01
C LEU A 66 4.78 -3.72 3.23
N ALA A 67 5.22 -4.81 3.87
CA ALA A 67 6.62 -5.07 4.09
C ALA A 67 7.39 -5.25 2.78
N ILE A 68 6.82 -5.98 1.81
CA ILE A 68 7.42 -6.18 0.48
C ILE A 68 7.51 -4.84 -0.28
N GLY A 69 6.42 -4.06 -0.31
CA GLY A 69 6.42 -2.74 -0.96
C GLY A 69 7.43 -1.78 -0.34
N LEU A 70 7.61 -1.84 0.98
CA LEU A 70 8.60 -1.03 1.69
C LEU A 70 10.05 -1.47 1.37
N VAL A 71 10.31 -2.77 1.26
CA VAL A 71 11.63 -3.28 0.84
C VAL A 71 11.96 -2.85 -0.58
N LEU A 72 11.00 -2.96 -1.51
CA LEU A 72 11.17 -2.49 -2.89
C LEU A 72 11.45 -0.98 -2.94
N PHE A 73 10.68 -0.19 -2.17
CA PHE A 73 10.91 1.25 -2.04
C PHE A 73 12.32 1.56 -1.52
N LEU A 74 12.78 0.86 -0.49
CA LEU A 74 14.13 1.06 0.04
C LEU A 74 15.20 0.67 -0.98
N ILE A 75 15.09 -0.46 -1.67
CA ILE A 75 16.10 -0.84 -2.67
C ILE A 75 16.17 0.19 -3.80
N GLN A 76 15.02 0.75 -4.17
CA GLN A 76 14.92 1.60 -5.35
C GLN A 76 15.26 3.07 -5.07
N TYR A 77 14.84 3.62 -3.94
CA TYR A 77 14.98 5.06 -3.64
C TYR A 77 16.07 5.37 -2.60
N LEU A 78 16.54 4.39 -1.81
CA LEU A 78 17.63 4.61 -0.85
C LEU A 78 18.97 4.98 -1.51
N PRO A 79 19.36 4.42 -2.68
CA PRO A 79 20.58 4.83 -3.37
C PRO A 79 20.57 6.32 -3.75
N ASP A 80 19.46 6.81 -4.31
CA ASP A 80 19.28 8.20 -4.76
C ASP A 80 19.22 9.22 -3.60
N LEU A 81 18.86 8.77 -2.39
CA LEU A 81 18.86 9.60 -1.18
C LEU A 81 20.25 9.78 -0.55
N SER A 82 21.23 8.96 -0.94
CA SER A 82 22.58 8.92 -0.37
C SER A 82 23.66 9.62 -1.20
N SER A 83 23.30 10.11 -2.39
CA SER A 83 24.14 10.82 -3.36
C SER A 83 23.80 12.30 -3.43
#